data_AF-A0AAP1FD52-F1
#
_entry.id   AF-A0AAP1FD52-F1
#
_cell.length_a   1.000
_cell.length_b   1.000
_cell.length_c   1.000
_cell.angle_alpha   90.00
_cell.angle_beta   90.00
_cell.angle_gamma   90.00
#
_symmetry.space_group_name_H-M   'P 1'
#
loop_
_entity.id
_entity.type
_entity.pdbx_description
1 polymer ?
#
loop_
_entity_poly.entity_id
_entity_poly.type
_entity_poly.pdbx_seq_one_letter_code
_entity_poly.pdbx_strand_id
1 'polypeptide(L)' 'MDNSKLPINQIIARINDAAKHGEALVLTAEEVKILSKDIGDKVFIPVLTNEQVVQLVKEGKLGQKIK' A
#
# COMPACT_ATOMS: atom_id res chain seq x y z
N MET A 1 5.34 4.97 -25.53
CA MET A 1 4.99 6.03 -24.56
C MET A 1 5.83 5.79 -23.32
N ASP A 2 6.45 6.83 -22.78
CA ASP A 2 7.23 6.71 -21.56
C ASP A 2 6.30 6.84 -20.34
N ASN A 3 6.00 5.71 -19.71
CA ASN A 3 5.08 5.65 -18.59
C ASN A 3 5.64 6.31 -17.33
N SER A 4 6.96 6.51 -17.22
CA SER A 4 7.59 7.14 -16.05
C SER A 4 7.19 8.62 -15.88
N LYS A 5 6.71 9.25 -16.96
CA LYS A 5 6.25 10.65 -16.97
C LYS A 5 4.80 10.81 -16.53
N LEU A 6 4.08 9.72 -16.28
CA LEU A 6 2.73 9.80 -15.76
C LEU A 6 2.78 10.34 -14.31
N PRO A 7 1.96 11.34 -13.95
CA PRO A 7 1.97 11.94 -12.61
C PRO A 7 1.87 10.91 -11.48
N ILE A 8 1.01 9.90 -11.63
CA ILE A 8 0.85 8.83 -10.63
C ILE A 8 2.16 8.07 -10.38
N ASN A 9 2.94 7.79 -11.43
CA ASN A 9 4.19 7.03 -11.30
C ASN A 9 5.28 7.85 -10.61
N GLN A 10 5.28 9.17 -10.80
CA GLN A 10 6.18 10.08 -10.09
C GLN A 10 5.83 10.18 -8.61
N ILE A 11 4.52 10.22 -8.29
CA ILE A 11 4.04 10.21 -6.90
C ILE A 11 4.41 8.89 -6.21
N ILE A 12 4.18 7.74 -6.86
CA ILE A 12 4.55 6.42 -6.33
C ILE A 12 6.06 6.31 -6.11
N ALA A 13 6.88 6.81 -7.03
CA ALA A 13 8.34 6.79 -6.89
C ALA A 13 8.79 7.57 -5.63
N ARG A 14 8.21 8.75 -5.38
CA ARG A 14 8.48 9.54 -4.18
C ARG A 14 8.02 8.86 -2.89
N ILE A 15 6.85 8.21 -2.91
CA ILE A 15 6.37 7.42 -1.76
C ILE A 15 7.35 6.30 -1.44
N ASN A 16 7.80 5.55 -2.45
CA ASN A 16 8.74 4.44 -2.28
C ASN A 16 10.09 4.92 -1.75
N ASP A 17 10.59 6.05 -2.25
CA ASP A 17 11.85 6.62 -1.81
C ASP A 17 11.79 7.11 -0.35
N ALA A 18 10.75 7.85 0.01
CA ALA A 18 10.53 8.29 1.39
C ALA A 18 10.36 7.10 2.35
N ALA A 19 9.61 6.06 1.94
CA ALA A 19 9.43 4.85 2.73
C ALA A 19 10.76 4.09 2.95
N LYS A 20 11.62 4.04 1.93
CA LYS A 20 12.93 3.40 2.02
C LYS A 20 13.87 4.11 3.00
N HIS A 21 13.76 5.44 3.11
CA HIS A 21 14.61 6.26 3.98
C HIS A 21 13.95 6.59 5.33
N GLY A 22 12.69 6.18 5.55
CA GLY A 22 11.95 6.45 6.79
C GLY A 22 11.56 7.92 6.95
N GLU A 23 11.38 8.64 5.85
CA GLU A 23 11.14 10.08 5.83
C GLU A 23 9.65 10.40 5.76
N ALA A 24 9.26 11.52 6.38
CA ALA A 24 7.92 12.06 6.23
C ALA A 24 7.73 12.65 4.81
N LEU A 25 6.60 12.35 4.18
CA LEU A 25 6.25 12.88 2.86
C LEU A 25 5.00 13.76 2.98
N VAL A 26 5.11 15.01 2.54
CA VAL A 26 3.96 15.91 2.36
C VAL A 26 3.53 15.89 0.90
N LEU A 27 2.23 15.67 0.68
CA LEU A 27 1.61 15.68 -0.64
C LEU A 27 0.80 16.96 -0.83
N THR A 28 0.80 17.49 -2.05
CA THR A 28 -0.06 18.60 -2.45
C THR A 28 -1.51 18.12 -2.63
N ALA A 29 -2.46 19.06 -2.62
CA ALA A 29 -3.88 18.74 -2.82
C ALA A 29 -4.15 18.01 -4.15
N GLU A 30 -3.41 18.35 -5.21
CA GLU A 30 -3.58 17.70 -6.52
C GLU A 30 -3.05 16.26 -6.50
N GLU A 31 -1.90 16.02 -5.87
CA GLU A 31 -1.35 14.67 -5.71
C GLU A 31 -2.25 13.76 -4.88
N VAL A 32 -2.86 14.31 -3.82
CA VAL A 32 -3.86 13.62 -3.01
C VAL A 32 -5.07 13.23 -3.87
N LYS A 33 -5.54 14.12 -4.74
CA LYS A 33 -6.67 13.83 -5.64
C LYS A 33 -6.36 12.74 -6.65
N ILE A 34 -5.15 12.76 -7.23
CA ILE A 34 -4.67 11.74 -8.16
C ILE A 34 -4.61 10.37 -7.46
N LEU A 35 -4.00 10.30 -6.27
CA LEU A 35 -3.97 9.06 -5.49
C LEU A 35 -5.36 8.60 -5.08
N SER A 36 -6.24 9.50 -4.63
CA SER A 36 -7.60 9.14 -4.23
C SER A 36 -8.39 8.53 -5.37
N LYS A 37 -8.22 8.99 -6.61
CA LYS A 37 -8.87 8.41 -7.78
C LYS A 37 -8.41 6.97 -8.03
N ASP A 38 -7.13 6.70 -7.82
CA ASP A 38 -6.54 5.42 -8.14
C ASP A 38 -6.59 4.42 -6.99
N ILE A 39 -6.52 4.84 -5.73
CA ILE A 39 -6.46 3.93 -4.56
C ILE A 39 -7.43 4.28 -3.43
N GLY A 40 -8.15 5.41 -3.51
CA GLY A 40 -9.00 5.91 -2.41
C GLY A 40 -10.13 4.97 -2.01
N ASP A 41 -10.73 4.28 -2.98
CA ASP A 41 -11.81 3.32 -2.74
C ASP A 41 -11.32 1.87 -2.57
N LYS A 42 -10.00 1.65 -2.56
CA LYS A 42 -9.42 0.31 -2.44
C LYS A 42 -9.25 -0.07 -0.97
N VAL A 43 -9.57 -1.33 -0.65
CA VAL A 43 -9.33 -1.92 0.65
C VAL A 43 -8.17 -2.91 0.56
N PHE A 44 -7.36 -2.98 1.62
CA PHE A 44 -6.31 -3.98 1.73
C PHE A 44 -6.93 -5.35 2.03
N ILE A 45 -6.69 -6.32 1.15
CA ILE A 45 -7.08 -7.72 1.35
C ILE A 45 -5.78 -8.52 1.54
N PRO A 46 -5.48 -8.98 2.77
CA PRO A 46 -4.30 -9.81 3.00
C PRO A 46 -4.49 -11.16 2.30
N VAL A 47 -3.66 -11.44 1.31
CA VAL A 47 -3.56 -12.77 0.70
C VAL A 47 -2.44 -13.51 1.41
N LEU A 48 -2.78 -14.63 2.02
CA LEU A 48 -1.86 -15.46 2.79
C LEU A 48 -1.52 -16.72 2.01
N THR A 49 -0.28 -17.18 2.12
CA THR A 49 0.08 -18.52 1.66
C THR A 49 -0.54 -19.57 2.57
N ASN A 50 -0.62 -20.81 2.09
CA ASN A 50 -1.14 -21.91 2.90
C ASN A 50 -0.32 -22.10 4.18
N GLU A 51 1.00 -21.93 4.12
CA GLU A 51 1.89 -22.04 5.28
C GLU A 51 1.57 -20.97 6.34
N GLN A 52 1.30 -19.74 5.90
CA GLN A 52 0.89 -18.65 6.79
C GLN A 52 -0.49 -18.91 7.42
N VAL A 53 -1.44 -19.44 6.65
CA VAL A 53 -2.76 -19.84 7.18
C VAL A 53 -2.62 -20.94 8.24
N VAL A 54 -1.83 -21.97 7.97
CA VAL A 54 -1.57 -23.06 8.94
C VAL A 54 -0.92 -22.52 10.21
N GLN A 55 0.00 -21.56 10.08
CA GLN A 55 0.62 -20.92 11.23
C GLN A 55 -0.40 -20.15 12.08
N LEU A 56 -1.33 -19.42 11.46
CA LEU A 56 -2.42 -18.75 12.18
C LEU A 56 -3.34 -19.72 12.93
N VAL A 57 -3.56 -20.93 12.41
CA VAL A 57 -4.30 -21.98 13.12
C VAL A 57 -3.52 -22.44 14.35
N LYS A 58 -2.22 -22.72 14.22
CA LYS A 58 -1.35 -23.15 15.33
C LYS A 58 -1.28 -22.12 16.44
N GLU A 59 -1.27 -20.85 16.08
CA GLU A 59 -1.26 -19.73 17.02
C GLU A 59 -2.65 -19.39 17.59
N GLY A 60 -3.71 -20.08 17.12
CA GLY A 60 -5.10 -19.81 17.53
C GLY A 60 -5.63 -18.45 17.06
N LYS A 61 -4.95 -17.80 16.11
CA LYS A 61 -5.26 -16.44 15.62
C LYS A 61 -6.13 -16.42 14.36
N LEU A 62 -6.33 -17.56 13.70
CA LEU A 62 -7.17 -17.62 12.51
C LEU A 62 -8.60 -17.15 12.82
N GLY A 63 -9.12 -16.20 12.03
CA GLY A 63 -10.45 -15.62 12.23
C GLY A 63 -10.53 -14.53 13.31
N GLN A 64 -9.43 -14.23 14.02
CA GLN A 64 -9.37 -13.08 14.91
C GLN A 64 -9.23 -11.77 14.12
N LYS A 65 -9.72 -10.66 14.69
CA LYS A 65 -9.51 -9.33 14.11
C LYS A 65 -8.00 -9.02 14.08
N ILE A 66 -7.49 -8.67 12.91
CA ILE A 66 -6.15 -8.09 12.77
C ILE A 66 -6.21 -6.73 13.49
N LYS A 67 -5.41 -6.57 14.55
CA LYS A 67 -5.24 -5.32 15.29
C LYS A 67 -4.09 -4.52 14.70
#